data_AF-A0A522A1J3-F1
#
_entry.id   AF-A0A522A1J3-F1
#
_cell.length_a   1.000
_cell.length_b   1.000
_cell.length_c   1.000
_cell.angle_alpha   90.00
_cell.angle_beta   90.00
_cell.angle_gamma   90.00
#
_symmetry.space_group_name_H-M   'P 1'
#
loop_
_entity.id
_entity.type
_entity.pdbx_description
1 polymer ?
#
loop_
_entity_poly.entity_id
_entity_poly.type
_entity_poly.pdbx_seq_one_letter_code
_entity_poly.pdbx_strand_id
1 'polypeptide(L)'
;MFQDAEFWVALTFVVIVLAALRPAGRIVGAMLDDRAAKIRVQIDEARKLREDAQALLAEYQRKQRDAMAEAEQIISQAKTDAVRLKADAERDLANTVERRKQQALERIAQSEAQAVAEIRNTAIDVALRAAEDLIRVNLGPAQKQALADQAITELAKRLN
;
A
#
# COMPACT_ATOMS: atom_id res chain seq x y z
N MET A 1 56.00 29.64 -94.15
CA MET A 1 56.06 28.48 -93.24
C MET A 1 56.43 28.83 -91.81
N PHE A 2 57.47 29.63 -91.49
CA PHE A 2 57.73 30.09 -90.11
C PHE A 2 57.31 31.56 -89.84
N GLN A 3 56.77 32.27 -90.83
CA GLN A 3 56.27 33.66 -90.70
C GLN A 3 54.74 33.78 -90.79
N ASP A 4 54.02 32.66 -90.87
CA ASP A 4 52.56 32.66 -90.94
C ASP A 4 51.97 32.78 -89.52
N ALA A 5 51.12 33.78 -89.30
CA ALA A 5 50.49 34.06 -88.01
C ALA A 5 49.73 32.84 -87.46
N GLU A 6 49.16 32.03 -88.35
CA GLU A 6 48.44 30.80 -88.02
C GLU A 6 49.30 29.75 -87.32
N PHE A 7 50.59 29.63 -87.68
CA PHE A 7 51.51 28.68 -87.03
C PHE A 7 51.79 29.08 -85.57
N TRP A 8 52.02 30.37 -85.30
CA TRP A 8 52.23 30.87 -83.94
C TRP A 8 50.96 30.81 -83.09
N VAL A 9 49.77 31.01 -83.68
CA VAL A 9 48.48 30.80 -83.00
C VAL A 9 48.28 29.33 -82.64
N ALA A 10 48.55 28.40 -83.56
CA ALA A 10 48.45 26.96 -83.27
C ALA A 10 49.45 26.52 -82.19
N LEU A 11 50.70 27.00 -82.26
CA LEU A 11 51.73 26.68 -81.27
C LEU A 11 51.37 27.20 -79.87
N THR A 12 50.91 28.45 -79.76
CA THR A 12 50.48 29.03 -78.48
C THR A 12 49.22 28.35 -77.93
N PHE A 13 48.26 27.99 -78.78
CA PHE A 13 47.09 27.20 -78.39
C PHE A 13 47.50 25.85 -77.78
N VAL A 14 48.39 25.10 -78.44
CA VAL A 14 48.86 23.81 -77.93
C VAL A 14 49.60 23.97 -76.60
N VAL A 15 50.47 24.98 -76.46
CA VAL A 15 51.19 25.25 -75.21
C VAL A 15 50.23 25.62 -74.08
N ILE A 16 49.22 26.47 -74.34
CA ILE A 16 48.20 26.84 -73.35
C ILE A 16 47.35 25.64 -72.95
N VAL A 17 46.91 24.82 -73.90
CA VAL A 17 46.12 23.61 -73.63
C VAL A 17 46.93 22.63 -72.76
N LEU A 18 48.18 22.35 -73.11
CA LEU A 18 49.05 21.48 -72.33
C LEU A 18 49.33 22.04 -70.93
N ALA A 19 49.53 23.35 -70.80
CA ALA A 19 49.69 24.02 -69.52
C ALA A 19 48.41 23.98 -68.67
N ALA A 20 47.22 24.04 -69.29
CA ALA A 20 45.91 24.06 -68.62
C ALA A 20 45.41 22.65 -68.23
N LEU A 21 45.80 21.59 -68.93
CA LEU A 21 45.34 20.22 -68.66
C LEU A 21 45.74 19.72 -67.25
N ARG A 22 46.95 20.06 -66.78
CA ARG A 22 47.41 19.68 -65.43
C ARG A 22 46.60 20.32 -64.29
N PRO A 23 46.42 21.66 -64.23
CA PRO A 23 45.61 22.29 -63.20
C PRO A 23 44.13 21.92 -63.33
N ALA A 24 43.58 21.82 -64.55
CA ALA A 24 42.19 21.41 -64.77
C ALA A 24 41.93 19.99 -64.24
N GLY A 25 42.81 19.03 -64.56
CA GLY A 25 42.71 17.66 -64.06
C GLY A 25 42.82 17.56 -62.53
N ARG A 26 43.71 18.35 -61.90
CA ARG A 26 43.81 18.42 -60.44
C ARG A 26 42.56 18.98 -59.78
N ILE A 27 41.98 20.04 -60.31
CA ILE A 27 40.76 20.66 -59.75
C ILE A 27 39.58 19.70 -59.84
N VAL A 28 39.38 19.06 -61.00
CA VAL A 28 38.29 18.09 -61.19
C VAL A 28 38.49 16.86 -60.30
N GLY A 29 39.71 16.33 -60.19
CA GLY A 29 40.03 15.23 -59.27
C GLY A 29 39.71 15.58 -57.83
N ALA A 30 40.16 16.75 -57.35
CA ALA A 30 39.89 17.21 -55.99
C ALA A 30 38.38 17.38 -55.70
N MET A 31 37.60 17.87 -56.66
CA MET A 31 36.14 17.97 -56.50
C MET A 31 35.45 16.60 -56.43
N LEU A 32 35.91 15.62 -57.21
CA LEU A 32 35.39 14.26 -57.17
C LEU A 32 35.77 13.56 -55.86
N ASP A 33 36.99 13.75 -55.39
CA ASP A 33 37.46 13.21 -54.10
C ASP A 33 36.67 13.81 -52.92
N ASP A 34 36.42 15.12 -52.91
CA ASP A 34 35.60 15.78 -51.89
C ASP A 34 34.16 15.25 -51.89
N ARG A 35 33.56 15.03 -53.07
CA ARG A 35 32.24 14.41 -53.20
C ARG A 35 32.24 12.97 -52.70
N ALA A 36 33.24 12.18 -53.07
CA ALA A 36 33.36 10.79 -52.62
C ALA A 36 33.53 10.71 -51.10
N ALA A 37 34.34 11.60 -50.52
CA ALA A 37 34.51 11.71 -49.07
C ALA A 37 33.20 12.06 -48.36
N LYS A 38 32.46 13.07 -48.87
CA LYS A 38 31.14 13.44 -48.32
C LYS A 38 30.12 12.30 -48.37
N ILE A 39 30.03 11.60 -49.50
CA ILE A 39 29.14 10.44 -49.65
C ILE A 39 29.53 9.33 -48.67
N ARG A 40 30.83 9.06 -48.51
CA ARG A 40 31.32 8.07 -47.57
C ARG A 40 30.94 8.41 -46.13
N VAL A 41 31.14 9.66 -45.71
CA VAL A 41 30.74 10.14 -44.38
C VAL A 41 29.24 9.97 -44.17
N GLN A 42 28.40 10.35 -45.14
CA GLN A 42 26.95 10.19 -45.04
C GLN A 42 26.52 8.71 -44.93
N ILE A 43 27.17 7.81 -45.67
CA ILE A 43 26.88 6.36 -45.58
C ILE A 43 27.31 5.82 -44.22
N ASP A 44 28.47 6.22 -43.71
CA ASP A 44 28.97 5.78 -42.41
C ASP A 44 28.08 6.30 -41.27
N GLU A 45 27.64 7.56 -41.34
CA GLU A 45 26.65 8.13 -40.41
C GLU A 45 25.30 7.40 -40.47
N ALA A 46 24.79 7.12 -41.68
CA ALA A 46 23.54 6.38 -41.83
C ALA A 46 23.63 4.95 -41.29
N ARG A 47 24.78 4.28 -41.46
CA ARG A 47 25.03 2.96 -40.87
C ARG A 47 25.05 3.03 -39.36
N LYS A 48 25.79 3.98 -38.79
CA LYS A 48 25.85 4.19 -37.34
C LYS A 48 24.47 4.49 -36.75
N LEU A 49 23.70 5.37 -37.39
CA LEU A 49 22.34 5.69 -36.95
C LEU A 49 21.43 4.46 -36.97
N ARG A 50 21.59 3.59 -37.99
CA ARG A 50 20.83 2.33 -38.05
C ARG A 50 21.23 1.37 -36.93
N GLU A 51 22.51 1.24 -36.65
CA GLU A 51 23.02 0.41 -35.55
C GLU A 51 22.52 0.92 -34.19
N ASP A 52 22.61 2.23 -33.95
CA ASP A 52 22.11 2.87 -32.73
C ASP A 52 20.59 2.66 -32.58
N ALA A 53 19.83 2.81 -33.65
CA ALA A 53 18.37 2.57 -33.64
C ALA A 53 18.03 1.09 -33.36
N GLN A 54 18.80 0.15 -33.91
CA GLN A 54 18.61 -1.28 -33.65
C GLN A 54 18.96 -1.64 -32.21
N ALA A 55 20.06 -1.09 -31.67
CA ALA A 55 20.45 -1.27 -30.28
C ALA A 55 19.37 -0.72 -29.33
N LEU A 56 18.86 0.49 -29.62
CA LEU A 56 17.81 1.12 -28.84
C LEU A 56 16.52 0.31 -28.87
N LEU A 57 16.10 -0.18 -30.04
CA LEU A 57 14.92 -1.04 -30.17
C LEU A 57 15.06 -2.32 -29.33
N ALA A 58 16.22 -2.97 -29.38
CA ALA A 58 16.48 -4.17 -28.61
C ALA A 58 16.47 -3.90 -27.09
N GLU A 59 16.97 -2.74 -26.66
CA GLU A 59 16.91 -2.29 -25.27
C GLU A 59 15.46 -2.06 -24.82
N TYR A 60 14.66 -1.33 -25.60
CA TYR A 60 13.25 -1.09 -25.28
C TYR A 60 12.42 -2.37 -25.26
N GLN A 61 12.65 -3.30 -26.19
CA GLN A 61 11.98 -4.61 -26.16
C GLN A 61 12.34 -5.40 -24.90
N ARG A 62 13.59 -5.33 -24.45
CA ARG A 62 14.02 -5.96 -23.19
C ARG A 62 13.33 -5.30 -22.00
N LYS A 63 13.41 -3.97 -21.90
CA LYS A 63 12.74 -3.19 -20.85
C LYS A 63 11.24 -3.44 -20.80
N GLN A 64 10.59 -3.57 -21.95
CA GLN A 64 9.16 -3.88 -22.02
C GLN A 64 8.85 -5.28 -21.45
N ARG A 65 9.64 -6.29 -21.81
CA ARG A 65 9.47 -7.66 -21.27
C ARG A 65 9.74 -7.70 -19.77
N ASP A 66 10.78 -7.02 -19.31
CA ASP A 66 11.14 -6.96 -17.89
C ASP A 66 10.02 -6.26 -17.09
N ALA A 67 9.50 -5.14 -17.61
CA ALA A 67 8.38 -4.43 -17.00
C ALA A 67 7.08 -5.26 -16.96
N MET A 68 6.80 -6.05 -18.01
CA MET A 68 5.66 -6.98 -18.01
C MET A 68 5.84 -8.09 -16.97
N ALA A 69 7.04 -8.65 -16.85
CA ALA A 69 7.33 -9.67 -15.85
C ALA A 69 7.24 -9.11 -14.42
N GLU A 70 7.75 -7.91 -14.19
CA GLU A 70 7.66 -7.21 -12.91
C GLU A 70 6.19 -6.91 -12.55
N ALA A 71 5.40 -6.45 -13.51
CA ALA A 71 3.96 -6.22 -13.30
C ALA A 71 3.21 -7.51 -12.93
N GLU A 72 3.48 -8.62 -13.62
CA GLU A 72 2.90 -9.93 -13.30
C GLU A 72 3.32 -10.38 -11.89
N GLN A 73 4.58 -10.18 -11.52
CA GLN A 73 5.10 -10.49 -10.18
C GLN A 73 4.41 -9.65 -9.10
N ILE A 74 4.21 -8.34 -9.33
CA ILE A 74 3.49 -7.46 -8.42
C ILE A 74 2.05 -7.95 -8.22
N ILE A 75 1.36 -8.31 -9.30
CA ILE A 75 -0.03 -8.80 -9.24
C ILE A 75 -0.09 -10.13 -8.48
N SER A 76 0.84 -11.05 -8.76
CA SER A 76 0.92 -12.34 -8.08
C SER A 76 1.16 -12.16 -6.58
N GLN A 77 2.13 -11.33 -6.20
CA GLN A 77 2.45 -11.02 -4.81
C GLN A 77 1.25 -10.38 -4.10
N ALA A 78 0.60 -9.39 -4.74
CA ALA A 78 -0.59 -8.74 -4.20
C ALA A 78 -1.74 -9.72 -3.97
N LYS A 79 -1.95 -10.71 -4.85
CA LYS A 79 -2.95 -11.77 -4.65
C LYS A 79 -2.59 -12.65 -3.46
N THR A 80 -1.35 -13.08 -3.34
CA THR A 80 -0.89 -13.89 -2.20
C THR A 80 -1.05 -13.14 -0.88
N ASP A 81 -0.69 -11.85 -0.86
CA ASP A 81 -0.81 -11.03 0.33
C ASP A 81 -2.27 -10.74 0.68
N ALA A 82 -3.15 -10.55 -0.31
CA ALA A 82 -4.58 -10.43 -0.08
C ALA A 82 -5.19 -11.69 0.54
N VAL A 83 -4.79 -12.88 0.07
CA VAL A 83 -5.23 -14.16 0.66
C VAL A 83 -4.75 -14.30 2.10
N ARG A 84 -3.47 -13.98 2.37
CA ARG A 84 -2.92 -14.02 3.74
C ARG A 84 -3.65 -13.05 4.66
N LEU A 85 -3.81 -11.80 4.23
CA LEU A 85 -4.49 -10.77 5.01
C LEU A 85 -5.95 -11.14 5.31
N LYS A 86 -6.65 -11.74 4.35
CA LYS A 86 -8.01 -12.23 4.55
C LYS A 86 -8.04 -13.34 5.61
N ALA A 87 -7.15 -14.32 5.52
CA ALA A 87 -7.10 -15.42 6.49
C ALA A 87 -6.77 -14.92 7.91
N ASP A 88 -5.83 -13.99 8.04
CA ASP A 88 -5.47 -13.37 9.32
C ASP A 88 -6.64 -12.55 9.88
N ALA A 89 -7.32 -11.76 9.05
CA ALA A 89 -8.50 -11.00 9.44
C ALA A 89 -9.68 -11.90 9.87
N GLU A 90 -9.92 -13.01 9.19
CA GLU A 90 -10.93 -14.00 9.58
C GLU A 90 -10.59 -14.62 10.94
N ARG A 91 -9.32 -14.94 11.19
CA ARG A 91 -8.86 -15.48 12.48
C ARG A 91 -9.03 -14.48 13.62
N ASP A 92 -8.65 -13.23 13.39
CA ASP A 92 -8.75 -12.17 14.39
C ASP A 92 -10.21 -11.79 14.69
N LEU A 93 -11.06 -11.82 13.66
CA LEU A 93 -12.49 -11.64 13.80
C LEU A 93 -13.10 -12.77 14.64
N ALA A 94 -12.78 -14.03 14.34
CA ALA A 94 -13.26 -15.18 15.11
C ALA A 94 -12.86 -15.07 16.60
N ASN A 95 -11.60 -14.72 16.87
CA ASN A 95 -11.11 -14.50 18.24
C ASN A 95 -11.85 -13.35 18.95
N THR A 96 -12.12 -12.26 18.22
CA THR A 96 -12.83 -11.10 18.77
C THR A 96 -14.29 -11.43 19.07
N VAL A 97 -14.96 -12.19 18.19
CA VAL A 97 -16.34 -12.64 18.39
C VAL A 97 -16.41 -13.57 19.60
N GLU A 98 -15.51 -14.53 19.72
CA GLU A 98 -15.49 -15.45 20.87
C GLU A 98 -15.26 -14.69 22.19
N ARG A 99 -14.29 -13.77 22.22
CA ARG A 99 -14.06 -12.93 23.41
C ARG A 99 -15.28 -12.10 23.78
N ARG A 100 -15.97 -11.50 22.79
CA ARG A 100 -17.20 -10.73 23.03
C ARG A 100 -18.33 -11.61 23.54
N LYS A 101 -18.44 -12.84 23.02
CA LYS A 101 -19.42 -13.82 23.49
C LYS A 101 -19.17 -14.18 24.96
N GLN A 102 -17.92 -14.48 25.33
CA GLN A 102 -17.57 -14.77 26.73
C GLN A 102 -17.88 -13.59 27.64
N GLN A 103 -17.51 -12.36 27.25
CA GLN A 103 -17.86 -11.16 28.01
C GLN A 103 -19.36 -10.95 28.17
N ALA A 104 -20.17 -11.27 27.13
CA ALA A 104 -21.62 -11.19 27.22
C ALA A 104 -22.18 -12.24 28.19
N LEU A 105 -21.68 -13.48 28.14
CA LEU A 105 -22.08 -14.55 29.07
C LEU A 105 -21.72 -14.20 30.52
N GLU A 106 -20.53 -13.67 30.76
CA GLU A 106 -20.10 -13.20 32.08
C GLU A 106 -21.01 -12.08 32.61
N ARG A 107 -21.39 -11.11 31.76
CA ARG A 107 -22.33 -10.05 32.12
C ARG A 107 -23.73 -10.58 32.44
N ILE A 108 -24.21 -11.56 31.66
CA ILE A 108 -25.50 -12.22 31.91
C ILE A 108 -25.46 -12.91 33.28
N ALA A 109 -24.44 -13.74 33.53
CA ALA A 109 -24.28 -14.45 34.81
C ALA A 109 -24.18 -13.48 36.00
N GLN A 110 -23.46 -12.37 35.85
CA GLN A 110 -23.39 -11.33 36.87
C GLN A 110 -24.77 -10.68 37.13
N SER A 111 -25.52 -10.39 36.06
CA SER A 111 -26.84 -9.76 36.14
C SER A 111 -27.86 -10.71 36.77
N GLU A 112 -27.80 -12.00 36.44
CA GLU A 112 -28.61 -13.06 37.06
C GLU A 112 -28.33 -13.18 38.56
N ALA A 113 -27.05 -13.23 38.95
CA ALA A 113 -26.67 -13.27 40.36
C ALA A 113 -27.18 -12.04 41.13
N GLN A 114 -27.08 -10.85 40.51
CA GLN A 114 -27.58 -9.61 41.09
C GLN A 114 -29.11 -9.61 41.22
N ALA A 115 -29.85 -10.05 40.20
CA ALA A 115 -31.29 -10.15 40.23
C ALA A 115 -31.78 -11.15 41.30
N VAL A 116 -31.11 -12.30 41.44
CA VAL A 116 -31.43 -13.27 42.49
C VAL A 116 -31.20 -12.68 43.88
N ALA A 117 -30.10 -11.95 44.07
CA ALA A 117 -29.83 -11.26 45.34
C ALA A 117 -30.89 -10.19 45.65
N GLU A 118 -31.32 -9.42 44.66
CA GLU A 118 -32.35 -8.39 44.78
C GLU A 118 -33.72 -8.99 45.15
N ILE A 119 -34.13 -10.09 44.49
CA ILE A 119 -35.36 -10.82 44.82
C ILE A 119 -35.30 -11.34 46.25
N ARG A 120 -34.17 -11.94 46.66
CA ARG A 120 -33.99 -12.43 48.04
C ARG A 120 -34.11 -11.30 49.05
N ASN A 121 -33.47 -10.15 48.82
CA ASN A 121 -33.53 -9.00 49.72
C ASN A 121 -34.96 -8.45 49.81
N THR A 122 -35.68 -8.37 48.68
CA THR A 122 -37.08 -7.95 48.65
C THR A 122 -37.97 -8.92 49.44
N ALA A 123 -37.76 -10.22 49.30
CA ALA A 123 -38.50 -11.23 50.05
C ALA A 123 -38.24 -11.13 51.57
N ILE A 124 -37.01 -10.84 51.97
CA ILE A 124 -36.63 -10.60 53.38
C ILE A 124 -37.34 -9.35 53.92
N ASP A 125 -37.36 -8.24 53.17
CA ASP A 125 -38.05 -7.01 53.57
C ASP A 125 -39.55 -7.23 53.73
N VAL A 126 -40.18 -7.95 52.79
CA VAL A 126 -41.61 -8.32 52.87
C VAL A 126 -41.88 -9.20 54.11
N ALA A 127 -41.04 -10.21 54.36
CA ALA A 127 -41.18 -11.08 55.52
C ALA A 127 -41.01 -10.32 56.85
N LEU A 128 -40.05 -9.41 56.94
CA LEU A 128 -39.83 -8.55 58.11
C LEU A 128 -41.04 -7.65 58.38
N ARG A 129 -41.59 -7.01 57.34
CA ARG A 129 -42.80 -6.18 57.48
C ARG A 129 -44.01 -7.00 57.94
N ALA A 130 -44.21 -8.18 57.34
CA ALA A 130 -45.29 -9.07 57.76
C ALA A 130 -45.12 -9.55 59.21
N ALA A 131 -43.89 -9.84 59.64
CA ALA A 131 -43.59 -10.18 61.03
C ALA A 131 -43.83 -9.00 61.97
N GLU A 132 -43.43 -7.79 61.60
CA GLU A 132 -43.69 -6.56 62.37
C GLU A 132 -45.20 -6.32 62.55
N ASP A 133 -45.97 -6.44 61.47
CA ASP A 133 -47.43 -6.29 61.51
C ASP A 133 -48.09 -7.37 62.38
N LEU A 134 -47.65 -8.63 62.26
CA LEU A 134 -48.15 -9.74 63.08
C LEU A 134 -47.85 -9.51 64.57
N ILE A 135 -46.65 -9.01 64.91
CA ILE A 135 -46.27 -8.64 66.26
C ILE A 135 -47.18 -7.51 66.75
N ARG A 136 -47.38 -6.44 65.96
CA ARG A 136 -48.25 -5.31 66.33
C ARG A 136 -49.70 -5.73 66.62
N VAL A 137 -50.25 -6.63 65.81
CA VAL A 137 -51.64 -7.11 65.96
C VAL A 137 -51.79 -8.06 67.17
N ASN A 138 -50.81 -8.92 67.43
CA ASN A 138 -50.89 -9.92 68.50
C ASN A 138 -50.33 -9.47 69.86
N LEU A 139 -49.69 -8.30 69.96
CA LEU A 139 -49.18 -7.78 71.23
C LEU A 139 -50.29 -7.19 72.09
N GLY A 140 -50.82 -7.99 73.01
CA GLY A 140 -51.74 -7.53 74.05
C GLY A 140 -51.07 -6.63 75.10
N PRO A 141 -51.84 -5.87 75.90
CA PRO A 141 -51.32 -4.99 76.95
C PRO A 141 -50.38 -5.70 77.94
N ALA A 142 -50.72 -6.93 78.32
CA ALA A 142 -49.93 -7.74 79.26
C ALA A 142 -48.56 -8.16 78.69
N GLN A 143 -48.49 -8.51 77.40
CA GLN A 143 -47.23 -8.91 76.74
C GLN A 143 -46.31 -7.70 76.51
N LYS A 144 -46.88 -6.53 76.21
CA LYS A 144 -46.12 -5.27 76.13
C LYS A 144 -45.45 -4.92 77.46
N GLN A 145 -46.17 -5.10 78.56
CA GLN A 145 -45.65 -4.81 79.89
C GLN A 145 -44.57 -5.81 80.32
N ALA A 146 -44.78 -7.11 80.05
CA ALA A 146 -43.76 -8.14 80.28
C ALA A 146 -42.47 -7.91 79.46
N LEU A 147 -42.59 -7.46 78.21
CA LEU A 147 -41.43 -7.09 77.36
C LEU A 147 -40.69 -5.86 77.90
N ALA A 148 -41.42 -4.86 78.41
CA ALA A 148 -40.80 -3.69 79.03
C ALA A 148 -40.02 -4.06 80.30
N ASP A 149 -40.62 -4.88 81.18
CA ASP A 149 -39.96 -5.36 82.41
C ASP A 149 -38.73 -6.23 82.10
N GLN A 150 -38.80 -7.07 81.06
CA GLN A 150 -37.65 -7.85 80.56
C GLN A 150 -36.54 -6.96 80.00
N ALA A 151 -36.88 -5.95 79.20
CA ALA A 151 -35.90 -5.00 78.65
C ALA A 151 -35.20 -4.21 79.78
N ILE A 152 -35.94 -3.77 80.80
CA ILE A 152 -35.39 -3.10 81.99
C ILE A 152 -34.44 -4.05 82.74
N THR A 153 -34.84 -5.30 82.92
CA THR A 153 -34.03 -6.33 83.59
C THR A 153 -32.76 -6.65 82.82
N GLU A 154 -32.82 -6.74 81.49
CA GLU A 154 -31.66 -7.02 80.64
C GLU A 154 -30.68 -5.83 80.61
N LEU A 155 -31.20 -4.59 80.59
CA LEU A 155 -30.38 -3.39 80.70
C LEU A 155 -29.62 -3.36 82.04
N ALA A 156 -30.32 -3.66 83.15
CA ALA A 156 -29.73 -3.75 84.47
C ALA A 156 -28.66 -4.87 84.58
N LYS A 157 -28.79 -5.94 83.77
CA LYS A 157 -27.81 -7.04 83.69
C LYS A 157 -26.58 -6.72 82.84
N ARG A 158 -26.68 -5.84 81.84
CA ARG A 158 -25.56 -5.40 81.00
C ARG A 158 -24.82 -4.17 81.55
N LEU A 159 -25.43 -3.47 82.51
CA LEU A 159 -24.86 -2.31 83.21
C LEU A 159 -24.19 -2.67 84.56
N ASN A 160 -24.31 -3.92 85.01
CA ASN A 160 -23.47 -4.51 86.05
C ASN A 160 -22.37 -5.36 85.42
#